data_AF-A0A949F7E3-F1
#
_entry.id   AF-A0A949F7E3-F1
#
_cell.length_a   1.000
_cell.length_b   1.000
_cell.length_c   1.000
_cell.angle_alpha   90.00
_cell.angle_beta   90.00
_cell.angle_gamma   90.00
#
_symmetry.space_group_name_H-M   'P 1'
#
loop_
_entity.id
_entity.type
_entity.pdbx_description
1 polymer ?
#
loop_
_entity_poly.entity_id
_entity_poly.type
_entity_poly.pdbx_seq_one_letter_code
_entity_poly.pdbx_strand_id
1 'polypeptide(L)'
;MKNIKFIFLTLLIISSAVFLHTQDALATFSINLNFYSIDFGNLNMGDIKDDVPGIGLKVTCQTDQGNPWQLRIRAERPLTSILNPSSFIPNTNFFWYGISSSVPGNNSLVRNQEDFTVERTVYSAPGTEGNPGTDITLKFKVIVPRPVQSGTYNTKIVFTFTE
;
A
#
# COMPACT_ATOMS: atom_id res chain seq x y z
N MET A 1 -19.34 -4.05 33.94
CA MET A 1 -19.33 -3.51 32.57
C MET A 1 -17.90 -3.60 32.02
N LYS A 2 -17.65 -4.37 30.95
CA LYS A 2 -16.34 -4.39 30.28
C LYS A 2 -16.23 -3.11 29.45
N ASN A 3 -15.24 -2.26 29.78
CA ASN A 3 -14.91 -1.10 28.97
C ASN A 3 -14.42 -1.57 27.59
N ILE A 4 -15.27 -1.43 26.57
CA ILE A 4 -14.89 -1.66 25.17
C ILE A 4 -14.00 -0.50 24.76
N LYS A 5 -12.79 -0.80 24.32
CA LYS A 5 -11.76 0.17 23.95
C LYS A 5 -11.56 0.11 22.44
N PHE A 6 -11.93 1.17 21.73
CA PHE A 6 -11.81 1.26 20.28
C PHE A 6 -10.44 1.77 19.84
N ILE A 7 -9.96 1.26 18.70
CA ILE A 7 -8.77 1.72 17.98
C ILE A 7 -9.21 2.27 16.63
N PHE A 8 -8.82 3.50 16.29
CA PHE A 8 -9.10 4.10 14.97
C PHE A 8 -7.82 4.07 14.12
N LEU A 9 -7.90 3.71 12.84
CA LEU A 9 -6.70 3.53 12.01
C LEU A 9 -6.81 4.36 10.73
N THR A 10 -5.96 5.39 10.59
CA THR A 10 -5.91 6.19 9.36
C THR A 10 -4.56 6.04 8.68
N LEU A 11 -4.57 5.59 7.43
CA LEU A 11 -3.39 5.53 6.58
C LEU A 11 -3.27 6.82 5.77
N LEU A 12 -2.07 7.39 5.70
CA LEU A 12 -1.74 8.46 4.74
C LEU A 12 -0.87 7.87 3.63
N ILE A 13 -1.29 8.00 2.38
CA ILE A 13 -0.55 7.48 1.23
C ILE A 13 0.11 8.67 0.53
N ILE A 14 1.43 8.62 0.38
CA ILE A 14 2.18 9.65 -0.35
C ILE A 14 2.90 8.96 -1.50
N SER A 15 2.65 9.42 -2.72
CA SER A 15 3.37 9.02 -3.91
C SER A 15 4.60 9.90 -4.12
N SER A 16 5.75 9.30 -4.42
CA SER A 16 6.96 10.03 -4.84
C SER A 16 7.54 9.38 -6.09
N ALA A 17 7.66 10.13 -7.17
CA ALA A 17 8.45 9.75 -8.34
C ALA A 17 9.90 10.23 -8.12
N VAL A 18 10.88 9.32 -8.22
CA VAL A 18 12.31 9.67 -8.13
C VAL A 18 12.90 9.52 -9.51
N PHE A 19 13.28 10.65 -10.12
CA PHE A 19 13.96 10.69 -11.42
C PHE A 19 15.46 10.58 -11.21
N LEU A 20 16.09 9.61 -11.88
CA LEU A 20 17.54 9.51 -12.01
C LEU A 20 17.88 9.18 -13.47
N HIS A 21 17.81 10.16 -14.40
CA HIS A 21 18.84 10.30 -15.46
C HIS A 21 18.71 11.56 -16.35
N THR A 22 19.85 11.82 -16.99
CA THR A 22 20.32 12.95 -17.80
C THR A 22 19.49 13.29 -19.05
N GLN A 23 19.52 14.59 -19.40
CA GLN A 23 19.05 15.23 -20.64
C GLN A 23 18.76 14.30 -21.83
N ASP A 24 17.50 13.92 -21.99
CA ASP A 24 16.80 13.76 -23.26
C ASP A 24 15.30 13.88 -22.95
N ALA A 25 14.47 14.19 -23.96
CA ALA A 25 13.06 14.61 -23.86
C ALA A 25 12.31 14.15 -22.58
N LEU A 26 11.67 15.10 -21.87
CA LEU A 26 10.97 14.89 -20.59
C LEU A 26 10.07 13.64 -20.61
N ALA A 27 10.63 12.50 -20.22
CA ALA A 27 9.90 11.27 -20.10
C ALA A 27 8.75 11.44 -19.11
N THR A 28 7.55 11.07 -19.52
CA THR A 28 6.35 11.23 -18.70
C THR A 28 6.21 10.01 -17.80
N PHE A 29 6.69 10.12 -16.56
CA PHE A 29 6.43 9.14 -15.51
C PHE A 29 5.34 9.63 -14.59
N SER A 30 4.29 8.84 -14.43
CA SER A 30 3.23 9.18 -13.49
C SER A 30 2.77 7.98 -12.68
N ILE A 31 2.44 8.28 -11.43
CA ILE A 31 1.74 7.39 -10.52
C ILE A 31 0.48 8.12 -10.05
N ASN A 32 -0.68 7.51 -10.29
CA ASN A 32 -1.97 8.04 -9.86
C ASN A 32 -2.61 7.07 -8.88
N LEU A 33 -3.24 7.61 -7.83
CA LEU A 33 -3.94 6.85 -6.80
C LEU A 33 -5.40 7.30 -6.78
N ASN A 34 -6.34 6.36 -6.73
CA ASN A 34 -7.76 6.70 -6.63
C ASN A 34 -8.14 7.32 -5.27
N PHE A 35 -7.36 7.11 -4.22
CA PHE A 35 -7.44 7.83 -2.94
C PHE A 35 -6.10 7.82 -2.21
N TYR A 36 -5.93 8.78 -1.30
CA TYR A 36 -4.69 9.01 -0.55
C TYR A 36 -4.78 8.62 0.93
N SER A 37 -5.91 8.07 1.37
CA SER A 37 -6.07 7.56 2.72
C SER A 37 -6.95 6.32 2.78
N ILE A 38 -6.66 5.46 3.75
CA ILE A 38 -7.42 4.23 4.03
C ILE A 38 -7.77 4.23 5.50
N ASP A 39 -9.05 4.02 5.80
CA ASP A 39 -9.56 3.89 7.16
C ASP A 39 -9.98 2.44 7.42
N PHE A 40 -9.42 1.81 8.46
CA PHE A 40 -9.84 0.46 8.87
C PHE A 40 -11.00 0.48 9.88
N GLY A 41 -11.43 1.67 10.29
CA GLY A 41 -12.48 1.93 11.25
C GLY A 41 -12.07 1.59 12.67
N ASN A 42 -13.08 1.29 13.49
CA ASN A 42 -12.91 0.91 14.89
C ASN A 42 -12.56 -0.58 15.01
N LEU A 43 -11.40 -0.89 15.60
CA LEU A 43 -10.94 -2.25 15.88
C LEU A 43 -10.72 -2.46 17.39
N ASN A 44 -10.92 -3.69 17.85
CA ASN A 44 -10.55 -4.14 19.19
C ASN A 44 -9.21 -4.89 19.18
N MET A 45 -8.62 -5.07 20.36
CA MET A 45 -7.43 -5.89 20.50
C MET A 45 -7.72 -7.35 20.10
N GLY A 46 -6.89 -7.92 19.22
CA GLY A 46 -7.08 -9.26 18.66
C GLY A 46 -7.96 -9.30 17.41
N ASP A 47 -8.55 -8.18 16.99
CA ASP A 47 -9.34 -8.13 15.77
C ASP A 47 -8.44 -8.29 14.54
N ILE A 48 -8.99 -8.95 13.53
CA ILE A 48 -8.40 -9.04 12.19
C ILE A 48 -9.32 -8.27 11.26
N LYS A 49 -8.76 -7.34 10.51
CA LYS A 49 -9.48 -6.60 9.48
C LYS A 49 -8.77 -6.79 8.16
N ASP A 50 -9.45 -7.40 7.22
CA ASP A 50 -8.98 -7.72 5.87
C ASP A 50 -9.85 -7.05 4.80
N ASP A 51 -9.46 -7.25 3.55
CA ASP A 51 -10.12 -6.69 2.37
C ASP A 51 -10.39 -5.17 2.43
N VAL A 52 -9.47 -4.40 3.04
CA VAL A 52 -9.60 -2.95 3.17
C VAL A 52 -8.73 -2.22 2.13
N PRO A 53 -9.25 -1.21 1.41
CA PRO A 53 -10.67 -0.84 1.35
C PRO A 53 -11.43 -1.83 0.44
N GLY A 54 -12.75 -1.91 0.61
CA GLY A 54 -13.58 -2.88 -0.12
C GLY A 54 -13.42 -2.80 -1.65
N ILE A 55 -13.26 -1.59 -2.19
CA ILE A 55 -13.04 -1.33 -3.62
C ILE A 55 -11.58 -1.53 -4.08
N GLY A 56 -10.64 -1.68 -3.15
CA GLY A 56 -9.20 -1.69 -3.44
C GLY A 56 -8.60 -0.31 -3.72
N LEU A 57 -7.32 -0.17 -3.39
CA LEU A 57 -6.47 0.95 -3.79
C LEU A 57 -6.00 0.71 -5.21
N LYS A 58 -6.42 1.58 -6.13
CA LYS A 58 -5.98 1.53 -7.52
C LYS A 58 -4.75 2.42 -7.67
N VAL A 59 -3.65 1.81 -8.09
CA VAL A 59 -2.40 2.46 -8.47
C VAL A 59 -2.27 2.38 -9.99
N THR A 60 -2.32 3.52 -10.66
CA THR A 60 -2.13 3.62 -12.12
C THR A 60 -0.72 4.11 -12.39
N CYS A 61 0.09 3.30 -13.08
CA CYS A 61 1.46 3.64 -13.49
C CYS A 61 1.51 3.88 -15.00
N GLN A 62 2.16 4.95 -15.42
CA GLN A 62 2.34 5.31 -16.84
C GLN A 62 3.78 5.76 -17.11
N THR A 63 4.34 5.29 -18.22
CA THR A 63 5.63 5.69 -18.81
C THR A 63 5.46 5.80 -20.33
N ASP A 64 6.14 6.74 -20.97
CA ASP A 64 6.17 6.90 -22.44
C ASP A 64 7.45 6.35 -23.10
N GLN A 65 8.42 5.87 -22.31
CA GLN A 65 9.73 5.45 -22.82
C GLN A 65 9.77 4.00 -23.30
N GLY A 66 8.79 3.19 -22.91
CA GLY A 66 8.76 1.78 -23.29
C GLY A 66 9.89 0.93 -22.67
N ASN A 67 10.52 1.39 -21.58
CA ASN A 67 11.54 0.61 -20.87
C ASN A 67 10.91 -0.19 -19.72
N PRO A 68 11.53 -1.32 -19.32
CA PRO A 68 11.09 -2.08 -18.15
C PRO A 68 10.98 -1.19 -16.92
N TRP A 69 9.94 -1.41 -16.11
CA TRP A 69 9.72 -0.62 -14.91
C TRP A 69 9.21 -1.47 -13.75
N GLN A 70 9.34 -0.94 -12.54
CA GLN A 70 8.91 -1.58 -11.31
C GLN A 70 8.13 -0.62 -10.42
N LEU A 71 7.02 -1.11 -9.86
CA LEU A 71 6.33 -0.48 -8.74
C LEU A 71 6.73 -1.22 -7.46
N ARG A 72 7.22 -0.46 -6.48
CA ARG A 72 7.56 -0.95 -5.15
C ARG A 72 6.71 -0.28 -4.08
N ILE A 73 6.52 -0.98 -2.97
CA ILE A 73 5.71 -0.52 -1.83
C ILE A 73 6.48 -0.76 -0.53
N ARG A 74 6.35 0.19 0.40
CA ARG A 74 6.82 0.04 1.79
C ARG A 74 5.97 0.85 2.77
N ALA A 75 5.98 0.46 4.03
CA ALA A 75 5.55 1.34 5.12
C ALA A 75 6.74 2.16 5.62
N GLU A 76 6.55 3.45 5.89
CA GLU A 76 7.61 4.31 6.44
C GLU A 76 7.94 3.94 7.89
N ARG A 77 6.94 3.47 8.65
CA ARG A 77 7.06 2.99 10.03
C ARG A 77 5.93 2.01 10.38
N PRO A 78 6.02 1.28 11.51
CA PRO A 78 4.88 0.60 12.09
C PRO A 78 3.68 1.53 12.28
N LEU A 79 2.48 0.96 12.29
CA LEU A 79 1.27 1.68 12.68
C LEU A 79 1.45 2.17 14.11
N THR A 80 1.63 3.47 14.30
CA THR A 80 1.99 4.07 15.59
C THR A 80 0.83 4.89 16.13
N SER A 81 0.58 4.81 17.44
CA SER A 81 -0.42 5.64 18.11
C SER A 81 -0.03 7.11 18.04
N ILE A 82 -0.99 7.95 17.66
CA ILE A 82 -0.82 9.41 17.57
C ILE A 82 -0.60 10.01 18.97
N LEU A 83 -1.23 9.43 20.00
CA LEU A 83 -1.17 9.94 21.37
C LEU A 83 -0.03 9.34 22.18
N ASN A 84 0.48 8.17 21.79
CA ASN A 84 1.60 7.53 22.45
C ASN A 84 2.52 6.83 21.43
N PRO A 85 3.60 7.50 20.98
CA PRO A 85 4.54 6.94 20.00
C PRO A 85 5.23 5.63 20.42
N SER A 86 5.24 5.29 21.71
CA SER A 86 5.76 4.01 22.21
C SER A 86 4.78 2.83 21.99
N SER A 87 3.52 3.12 21.65
CA SER A 87 2.52 2.10 21.33
C SER A 87 2.35 2.00 19.82
N PHE A 88 2.68 0.82 19.27
CA PHE A 88 2.61 0.56 17.84
C PHE A 88 2.16 -0.88 17.55
N ILE A 89 1.58 -1.06 16.37
CA ILE A 89 1.29 -2.36 15.76
C ILE A 89 2.46 -2.64 14.78
N PRO A 90 3.26 -3.71 14.99
CA PRO A 90 4.42 -4.03 14.16
C PRO A 90 4.07 -4.22 12.68
N ASN A 91 5.04 -4.01 11.80
CA ASN A 91 4.84 -4.24 10.36
C ASN A 91 4.53 -5.71 10.01
N THR A 92 4.95 -6.67 10.83
CA THR A 92 4.57 -8.10 10.72
C THR A 92 3.08 -8.35 10.92
N ASN A 93 2.33 -7.34 11.37
CA ASN A 93 0.89 -7.39 11.59
C ASN A 93 0.12 -6.56 10.55
N PHE A 94 0.81 -5.95 9.58
CA PHE A 94 0.24 -5.12 8.55
C PHE A 94 0.66 -5.65 7.17
N PHE A 95 -0.31 -6.05 6.38
CA PHE A 95 -0.10 -6.78 5.13
C PHE A 95 -0.77 -6.06 3.96
N TRP A 96 -0.23 -6.30 2.78
CA TRP A 96 -0.85 -5.96 1.51
C TRP A 96 -0.91 -7.19 0.60
N TYR A 97 -1.79 -7.15 -0.39
CA TYR A 97 -1.84 -8.15 -1.45
C TYR A 97 -2.42 -7.50 -2.71
N GLY A 98 -1.87 -7.91 -3.85
CA GLY A 98 -2.23 -7.37 -5.16
C GLY A 98 -3.28 -8.20 -5.88
N ILE A 99 -4.10 -7.50 -6.67
CA ILE A 99 -4.99 -8.04 -7.68
C ILE A 99 -4.56 -7.34 -8.98
N SER A 100 -3.74 -8.01 -9.80
CA SER A 100 -3.44 -7.48 -11.13
C SER A 100 -4.64 -7.73 -12.03
N SER A 101 -5.18 -6.66 -12.61
CA SER A 101 -6.32 -6.74 -13.54
C SER A 101 -5.89 -6.82 -15.01
N SER A 102 -4.58 -6.75 -15.30
CA SER A 102 -4.05 -6.58 -16.65
C SER A 102 -4.10 -7.85 -17.53
N VAL A 103 -4.55 -8.99 -17.01
CA VAL A 103 -4.76 -10.20 -17.81
C VAL A 103 -6.21 -10.66 -17.71
N PRO A 104 -7.05 -10.38 -18.73
CA PRO A 104 -8.39 -10.94 -18.83
C PRO A 104 -8.32 -12.48 -18.75
N GLY A 105 -8.97 -13.06 -17.74
CA GLY A 105 -8.99 -14.51 -17.52
C GLY A 105 -7.92 -15.06 -16.56
N ASN A 106 -6.99 -14.22 -16.08
CA ASN A 106 -6.04 -14.59 -15.03
C ASN A 106 -6.27 -13.72 -13.78
N ASN A 107 -7.48 -13.81 -13.21
CA ASN A 107 -7.76 -13.36 -11.84
C ASN A 107 -7.12 -14.31 -10.80
N SER A 108 -5.87 -14.71 -11.03
CA SER A 108 -5.10 -15.32 -9.95
C SER A 108 -4.82 -14.18 -8.98
N LEU A 109 -5.67 -14.07 -7.95
CA LEU A 109 -5.32 -13.41 -6.72
C LEU A 109 -3.96 -14.00 -6.33
N VAL A 110 -2.87 -13.28 -6.60
CA VAL A 110 -1.59 -13.57 -5.98
C VAL A 110 -1.80 -13.17 -4.52
N ARG A 111 -2.50 -14.04 -3.80
CA ARG A 111 -2.88 -13.89 -2.40
C ARG A 111 -1.67 -14.19 -1.51
N ASN A 112 -0.46 -13.94 -2.03
CA ASN A 112 0.75 -13.87 -1.23
C ASN A 112 0.62 -12.58 -0.42
N GLN A 113 0.08 -12.73 0.78
CA GLN A 113 0.03 -11.65 1.75
C GLN A 113 1.48 -11.34 2.11
N GLU A 114 1.92 -10.16 1.72
CA GLU A 114 3.24 -9.65 2.06
C GLU A 114 3.09 -8.66 3.21
N ASP A 115 3.93 -8.80 4.23
CA ASP A 115 3.98 -7.82 5.31
C ASP A 115 4.86 -6.61 4.94
N PHE A 116 4.82 -5.58 5.78
CA PHE A 116 5.60 -4.36 5.56
C PHE A 116 6.98 -4.35 6.23
N THR A 117 7.55 -5.52 6.58
CA THR A 117 8.87 -5.56 7.25
C THR A 117 10.00 -5.05 6.37
N VAL A 118 9.86 -5.19 5.05
CA VAL A 118 10.81 -4.72 4.04
C VAL A 118 10.07 -4.07 2.86
N GLU A 119 10.78 -3.30 2.04
CA GLU A 119 10.26 -2.85 0.74
C GLU A 119 10.07 -4.06 -0.18
N ARG A 120 8.95 -4.09 -0.92
CA ARG A 120 8.60 -5.19 -1.82
C ARG A 120 8.22 -4.68 -3.20
N THR A 121 8.56 -5.46 -4.22
CA THR A 121 8.06 -5.24 -5.58
C THR A 121 6.61 -5.69 -5.67
N VAL A 122 5.75 -4.77 -6.09
CA VAL A 122 4.33 -5.00 -6.34
C VAL A 122 4.10 -5.49 -7.78
N TYR A 123 4.81 -4.87 -8.72
CA TYR A 123 4.67 -5.16 -10.15
C TYR A 123 5.99 -4.89 -10.87
N SER A 124 6.26 -5.70 -11.90
CA SER A 124 7.38 -5.53 -12.83
C SER A 124 6.86 -5.63 -14.25
N ALA A 125 7.09 -4.61 -15.06
CA ALA A 125 6.72 -4.57 -16.47
C ALA A 125 7.93 -4.81 -17.37
N PRO A 126 7.76 -5.50 -18.52
CA PRO A 126 8.86 -5.79 -19.44
C PRO A 126 9.22 -4.63 -20.40
N GLY A 127 8.57 -3.47 -20.26
CA GLY A 127 8.85 -2.26 -21.04
C GLY A 127 7.89 -1.97 -22.18
N THR A 128 7.19 -2.96 -22.72
CA THR A 128 6.15 -2.69 -23.73
C THR A 128 4.84 -2.15 -23.13
N GLU A 129 4.73 -2.10 -21.81
CA GLU A 129 3.57 -1.60 -21.08
C GLU A 129 3.79 -0.12 -20.71
N GLY A 130 3.15 0.79 -21.45
CA GLY A 130 3.26 2.24 -21.19
C GLY A 130 1.97 3.02 -21.43
N ASN A 131 1.10 2.56 -22.35
CA ASN A 131 -0.15 3.23 -22.70
C ASN A 131 -1.31 2.24 -22.91
N PRO A 132 -2.51 2.51 -22.37
CA PRO A 132 -2.94 3.72 -21.65
C PRO A 132 -2.51 3.80 -20.17
N GLY A 133 -1.62 2.90 -19.72
CA GLY A 133 -1.17 2.78 -18.33
C GLY A 133 -1.53 1.42 -17.74
N THR A 134 -0.81 1.02 -16.69
CA THR A 134 -1.05 -0.27 -16.01
C THR A 134 -1.73 -0.02 -14.67
N ASP A 135 -2.91 -0.65 -14.51
CA ASP A 135 -3.74 -0.57 -13.32
C ASP A 135 -3.46 -1.73 -12.36
N ILE A 136 -2.94 -1.39 -11.19
CA ILE A 136 -2.63 -2.34 -10.11
C ILE A 136 -3.61 -2.07 -8.97
N THR A 137 -4.39 -3.08 -8.58
CA THR A 137 -5.31 -2.97 -7.44
C THR A 137 -4.71 -3.63 -6.21
N LEU A 138 -4.67 -2.91 -5.10
CA LEU A 138 -4.12 -3.38 -3.83
C LEU A 138 -5.20 -3.41 -2.76
N LYS A 139 -5.13 -4.40 -1.88
CA LYS A 139 -5.88 -4.41 -0.63
C LYS A 139 -4.95 -4.67 0.53
N PHE A 140 -5.43 -4.34 1.71
CA PHE A 140 -4.66 -4.36 2.93
C PHE A 140 -5.37 -5.19 4.00
N LYS A 141 -4.56 -5.69 4.93
CA LYS A 141 -5.01 -6.43 6.10
C LYS A 141 -4.21 -5.98 7.31
N VAL A 142 -4.87 -5.80 8.44
CA VAL A 142 -4.24 -5.53 9.73
C VAL A 142 -4.71 -6.55 10.76
N ILE A 143 -3.78 -7.01 11.58
CA ILE A 143 -4.04 -7.88 12.73
C ILE A 143 -3.67 -7.09 13.98
N VAL A 144 -4.63 -6.73 14.81
CA VAL A 144 -4.36 -5.97 16.03
C VAL A 144 -3.84 -6.90 17.13
N PRO A 145 -2.57 -6.80 17.57
CA PRO A 145 -2.00 -7.71 18.55
C PRO A 145 -2.59 -7.50 19.96
N ARG A 146 -2.33 -8.46 20.85
CA ARG A 146 -2.61 -8.35 22.29
C ARG A 146 -1.29 -8.42 23.07
N PRO A 147 -1.03 -7.50 24.01
CA PRO A 147 -1.77 -6.27 24.30
C PRO A 147 -1.41 -5.11 23.33
N VAL A 148 -2.34 -4.19 23.07
CA VAL A 148 -2.04 -2.90 22.43
C VAL A 148 -2.88 -1.80 23.09
N GLN A 149 -2.37 -0.56 23.13
CA GLN A 149 -3.10 0.54 23.76
C GLN A 149 -4.28 0.96 22.88
N SER A 150 -5.37 1.41 23.49
CA SER A 150 -6.46 2.04 22.74
C SER A 150 -6.07 3.43 22.24
N GLY A 151 -6.46 3.78 21.02
CA GLY A 151 -6.20 5.10 20.46
C GLY A 151 -6.25 5.12 18.95
N THR A 152 -5.90 6.26 18.36
CA THR A 152 -5.77 6.38 16.90
C THR A 152 -4.35 6.04 16.49
N TYR A 153 -4.20 5.16 15.51
CA TYR A 153 -2.92 4.74 14.95
C TYR A 153 -2.83 5.20 13.50
N ASN A 154 -1.63 5.52 13.05
CA ASN A 154 -1.37 5.84 11.65
C ASN A 154 -0.03 5.31 11.19
N THR A 155 0.08 5.11 9.89
CA THR A 155 1.35 5.00 9.19
C THR A 155 1.23 5.61 7.80
N LYS A 156 2.38 5.76 7.16
CA LYS A 156 2.49 6.19 5.78
C LYS A 156 2.93 5.04 4.90
N ILE A 157 2.17 4.78 3.84
CA ILE A 157 2.60 3.89 2.77
C ILE A 157 3.22 4.72 1.65
N VAL A 158 4.38 4.27 1.19
CA VAL A 158 5.16 4.89 0.13
C VAL A 158 5.16 3.95 -1.06
N PHE A 159 4.79 4.50 -2.22
CA PHE A 159 4.97 3.86 -3.51
C PHE A 159 6.18 4.47 -4.20
N THR A 160 7.07 3.60 -4.67
CA THR A 160 8.24 3.98 -5.46
C THR A 160 8.08 3.41 -6.85
N PHE A 161 8.03 4.27 -7.85
CA PHE A 161 7.99 3.88 -9.26
C PHE A 161 9.36 4.14 -9.88
N THR A 162 9.98 3.11 -10.43
CA THR A 162 11.31 3.18 -11.06
C THR A 162 11.32 2.50 -12.41
N GLU A 163 12.00 3.10 -13.36
CA GLU A 163 12.35 2.54 -14.67
C GLU A 163 13.85 2.22 -14.70
#